data_AF-A0A1L9WJD7-F1
#
_entry.id   AF-A0A1L9WJD7-F1
#
_cell.length_a   1.000
_cell.length_b   1.000
_cell.length_c   1.000
_cell.angle_alpha   90.00
_cell.angle_beta   90.00
_cell.angle_gamma   90.00
#
_symmetry.space_group_name_H-M   'P 1'
#
loop_
_entity.id
_entity.type
_entity.pdbx_description
1 polymer ?
#
loop_
_entity_poly.entity_id
_entity_poly.type
_entity_poly.pdbx_seq_one_letter_code
_entity_poly.pdbx_strand_id
1 'polypeptide(L)'
;KPWTKQIPKDLTEPVESLEAVKSPMIVRWTKDEDARWQARSFTLQSEEIKQALTPAFAGYAGITMTLETLTFEYPYVPFVRRWQQFCQTREDTQNPTIRSYLDLLHQLLETGVGDILTRRADLLKNGVITHDLLWTVFNPQTVLFSAGSGTPRAYECVDSFTHGQDGFVEVKTRYIDYDGENYHYEHEAFNICLFKGTMALDALQIFPLTSHRDAESVKQRLIARGKTWESYDCSHYKHVPNHGRVMIDPAEYKKHNHSHMSGWETEVTEIGTTMTDQHRLLATPWVRGFSLRKKEWRAFLVDDVEDIVWNKDAFDSLVLPRGQQDLKKLILAVAKAQSHDSFDDVVQGKGQGVILLLSGPPGVGKTLTAESIAEAMKVPLYVLGAGDLGTTVANVEAKLEEVLELVPRWNAVLLIDEVDVFLEARTVSDLARNELVSIFLRKLEYYEGILFLTSNRAENIDQGFDSRIHISLQYPELDAVSRRQIWAQFLRATADVTEAQLDSLAELELNGRQIKNVLKTAHLLARDQERRLVFADLETVVKL
;
A
#
# COMPACT_ATOMS: atom_id res chain seq x y z
N LYS A 1 -27.02 -52.85 16.51
CA LYS A 1 -27.54 -53.26 17.84
C LYS A 1 -28.43 -52.14 18.38
N PRO A 2 -29.61 -52.42 18.93
CA PRO A 2 -30.49 -51.37 19.47
C PRO A 2 -29.88 -50.80 20.75
N TRP A 3 -30.05 -49.50 20.98
CA TRP A 3 -29.58 -48.81 22.17
C TRP A 3 -30.29 -49.36 23.43
N THR A 4 -29.52 -49.71 24.47
CA THR A 4 -30.04 -50.21 25.75
C THR A 4 -29.98 -49.11 26.81
N LYS A 5 -31.07 -48.91 27.56
CA LYS A 5 -31.12 -47.98 28.71
C LYS A 5 -30.42 -48.49 29.98
N GLN A 6 -29.90 -49.71 29.96
CA GLN A 6 -29.20 -50.30 31.10
C GLN A 6 -27.72 -49.96 31.03
N ILE A 7 -27.22 -49.31 32.08
CA ILE A 7 -25.80 -49.04 32.27
C ILE A 7 -25.05 -50.39 32.34
N PRO A 8 -24.00 -50.62 31.55
CA PRO A 8 -23.21 -51.84 31.58
C PRO A 8 -22.69 -52.12 33.00
N LYS A 9 -22.87 -53.36 33.48
CA LYS A 9 -22.51 -53.76 34.86
C LYS A 9 -21.00 -53.96 35.06
N ASP A 10 -20.25 -53.87 33.97
CA ASP A 10 -18.80 -54.05 33.82
C ASP A 10 -18.03 -52.72 33.76
N LEU A 11 -18.70 -51.59 34.01
CA LEU A 11 -18.03 -50.32 34.20
C LEU A 11 -17.30 -50.32 35.56
N THR A 12 -15.97 -50.38 35.52
CA THR A 12 -15.13 -49.99 36.66
C THR A 12 -15.51 -48.58 37.10
N GLU A 13 -15.65 -48.36 38.41
CA GLU A 13 -15.89 -47.02 38.96
C GLU A 13 -14.86 -46.02 38.38
N PRO A 14 -15.29 -44.81 37.96
CA PRO A 14 -14.37 -43.78 37.52
C PRO A 14 -13.36 -43.53 38.65
N VAL A 15 -12.07 -43.43 38.31
CA VAL A 15 -11.01 -43.10 39.29
C VAL A 15 -11.31 -41.81 40.07
N GLU A 16 -12.20 -40.97 39.55
CA GLU A 16 -12.72 -39.74 40.15
C GLU A 16 -13.62 -39.95 41.40
N SER A 17 -14.19 -41.16 41.62
CA SER A 17 -14.98 -41.47 42.83
C SER A 17 -14.16 -42.00 44.00
N LEU A 18 -12.87 -42.25 43.80
CA LEU A 18 -11.91 -42.55 44.87
C LEU A 18 -11.32 -41.21 45.33
N GLU A 19 -11.44 -40.90 46.62
CA GLU A 19 -10.88 -39.71 47.27
C GLU A 19 -9.54 -39.28 46.64
N ALA A 20 -9.52 -38.05 46.12
CA ALA A 20 -8.36 -37.30 45.62
C ALA A 20 -7.04 -38.07 45.66
N VAL A 21 -6.78 -38.88 44.63
CA VAL A 21 -5.45 -39.44 44.42
C VAL A 21 -4.50 -38.26 44.27
N LYS A 22 -3.70 -37.96 45.31
CA LYS A 22 -2.60 -36.98 45.30
C LYS A 22 -1.46 -37.50 44.40
N SER A 23 -1.76 -37.78 43.14
CA SER A 23 -0.77 -38.16 42.15
C SER A 23 -0.30 -36.89 41.43
N PRO A 24 1.01 -36.74 41.19
CA PRO A 24 1.53 -35.56 40.49
C PRO A 24 1.07 -35.49 39.02
N MET A 25 0.66 -36.63 38.43
CA MET A 25 0.15 -36.75 37.08
C MET A 25 -0.95 -37.83 37.00
N ILE A 26 -2.03 -37.55 36.28
CA ILE A 26 -3.12 -38.49 36.00
C ILE A 26 -3.15 -38.75 34.48
N VAL A 27 -3.22 -40.02 34.07
CA VAL A 27 -3.32 -40.39 32.65
C VAL A 27 -4.66 -41.08 32.41
N ARG A 28 -5.43 -40.59 31.43
CA ARG A 28 -6.67 -41.22 30.98
C ARG A 28 -6.42 -42.00 29.71
N TRP A 29 -6.84 -43.25 29.70
CA TRP A 29 -6.68 -44.17 28.57
C TRP A 29 -8.02 -44.40 27.89
N THR A 30 -8.02 -44.49 26.57
CA THR A 30 -9.17 -44.95 25.77
C THR A 30 -8.73 -46.05 24.82
N LYS A 31 -9.69 -46.83 24.33
CA LYS A 31 -9.44 -47.77 23.25
C LYS A 31 -9.70 -47.08 21.91
N ASP A 32 -8.77 -47.24 20.97
CA ASP A 32 -8.97 -46.84 19.58
C ASP A 32 -9.96 -47.78 18.85
N GLU A 33 -10.23 -47.52 17.57
CA GLU A 33 -11.13 -48.33 16.74
C GLU A 33 -10.66 -49.79 16.60
N ASP A 34 -9.37 -50.05 16.75
CA ASP A 34 -8.72 -51.37 16.73
C ASP A 34 -8.62 -52.01 18.13
N ALA A 35 -9.31 -51.45 19.13
CA ALA A 35 -9.32 -51.87 20.52
C ALA A 35 -7.97 -51.83 21.25
N ARG A 36 -6.98 -51.07 20.75
CA ARG A 36 -5.69 -50.84 21.39
C ARG A 36 -5.80 -49.70 22.38
N TRP A 37 -5.09 -49.82 23.51
CA TRP A 37 -5.05 -48.77 24.52
C TRP A 37 -4.18 -47.61 24.05
N GLN A 38 -4.77 -46.41 24.04
CA GLN A 38 -4.10 -45.16 23.76
C GLN A 38 -4.35 -44.19 24.91
N ALA A 39 -3.33 -43.49 25.36
CA ALA A 39 -3.53 -42.39 26.29
C ALA A 39 -4.30 -41.29 25.57
N ARG A 40 -5.51 -40.98 26.04
CA ARG A 40 -6.37 -39.92 25.46
C ARG A 40 -5.95 -38.55 25.95
N SER A 41 -5.63 -38.46 27.23
CA SER A 41 -5.24 -37.22 27.86
C SER A 41 -4.38 -37.50 29.08
N PHE A 42 -3.54 -36.55 29.48
CA PHE A 42 -2.95 -36.55 30.81
C PHE A 42 -3.13 -35.19 31.47
N THR A 43 -3.23 -35.19 32.80
CA THR A 43 -3.42 -34.02 33.64
C THR A 43 -2.25 -33.89 34.59
N LEU A 44 -1.57 -32.75 34.56
CA LEU A 44 -0.52 -32.39 35.50
C LEU A 44 -1.14 -31.66 36.71
N GLN A 45 -0.80 -32.12 37.91
CA GLN A 45 -1.28 -31.55 39.18
C GLN A 45 -0.14 -31.01 40.06
N SER A 46 1.09 -31.53 39.91
CA SER A 46 2.26 -31.05 40.67
C SER A 46 2.76 -29.70 40.16
N GLU A 47 2.87 -28.73 41.08
CA GLU A 47 3.47 -27.42 40.82
C GLU A 47 4.94 -27.53 40.42
N GLU A 48 5.70 -28.43 41.04
CA GLU A 48 7.12 -28.60 40.77
C GLU A 48 7.38 -29.11 39.34
N ILE A 49 6.54 -30.01 38.83
CA ILE A 49 6.61 -30.49 37.44
C ILE A 49 6.20 -29.39 36.46
N LYS A 50 5.13 -28.64 36.75
CA LYS A 50 4.69 -27.51 35.90
C LYS A 50 5.75 -26.41 35.84
N GLN A 51 6.37 -26.07 36.97
CA GLN A 51 7.50 -25.14 37.02
C GLN A 51 8.68 -25.64 36.19
N ALA A 52 9.05 -26.91 36.32
CA ALA A 52 10.12 -27.50 35.51
C ALA A 52 9.82 -27.48 34.01
N LEU A 53 8.56 -27.60 33.58
CA LEU A 53 8.14 -27.52 32.17
C LEU A 53 7.99 -26.10 31.62
N THR A 54 7.97 -25.08 32.48
CA THR A 54 7.78 -23.67 32.06
C THR A 54 8.76 -23.24 30.96
N PRO A 55 10.07 -23.57 31.01
CA PRO A 55 11.02 -23.22 29.95
C PRO A 55 10.67 -23.84 28.58
N ALA A 56 10.13 -25.07 28.56
CA ALA A 56 9.77 -25.75 27.31
C ALA A 56 8.64 -25.04 26.55
N PHE A 57 7.77 -24.34 27.28
CA PHE A 57 6.60 -23.66 26.75
C PHE A 57 6.66 -22.13 26.92
N ALA A 58 7.84 -21.57 27.17
CA ALA A 58 8.04 -20.14 27.26
C ALA A 58 7.54 -19.45 25.96
N GLY A 59 6.61 -18.50 26.10
CA GLY A 59 6.01 -17.78 24.98
C GLY A 59 5.01 -18.59 24.13
N TYR A 60 4.60 -19.79 24.56
CA TYR A 60 3.57 -20.57 23.88
C TYR A 60 2.16 -20.09 24.30
N ALA A 61 1.38 -19.56 23.36
CA ALA A 61 0.02 -19.10 23.63
C ALA A 61 -0.93 -20.25 24.00
N GLY A 62 -1.84 -20.01 24.95
CA GLY A 62 -2.85 -20.99 25.36
C GLY A 62 -2.40 -22.01 26.42
N ILE A 63 -1.21 -21.87 27.00
CA ILE A 63 -0.74 -22.70 28.12
C ILE A 63 -0.41 -21.81 29.32
N THR A 64 -1.10 -22.05 30.42
CA THR A 64 -0.89 -21.33 31.69
C THR A 64 -0.42 -22.32 32.75
N MET A 65 0.90 -22.36 32.98
CA MET A 65 1.53 -23.33 33.90
C MET A 65 1.19 -23.09 35.39
N THR A 66 0.57 -21.96 35.72
CA THR A 66 0.13 -21.61 37.09
C THR A 66 -1.27 -22.13 37.44
N LEU A 67 -1.99 -22.74 36.50
CA LEU A 67 -3.29 -23.35 36.78
C LEU A 67 -3.14 -24.54 37.71
N GLU A 68 -4.06 -24.72 38.66
CA GLU A 68 -4.06 -25.84 39.62
C GLU A 68 -3.92 -27.20 38.93
N THR A 69 -4.67 -27.41 37.85
CA THR A 69 -4.56 -28.60 36.99
C THR A 69 -4.44 -28.20 35.53
N LEU A 70 -3.59 -28.90 34.79
CA LEU A 70 -3.35 -28.65 33.36
C LEU A 70 -3.50 -29.94 32.57
N THR A 71 -4.49 -30.02 31.68
CA THR A 71 -4.80 -31.22 30.91
C THR A 71 -4.39 -31.07 29.46
N PHE A 72 -3.71 -32.07 28.92
CA PHE A 72 -3.33 -32.17 27.52
C PHE A 72 -4.03 -33.36 26.88
N GLU A 73 -4.70 -33.13 25.77
CA GLU A 73 -5.39 -34.17 24.99
C GLU A 73 -4.54 -34.62 23.80
N TYR A 74 -4.67 -35.88 23.41
CA TYR A 74 -4.06 -36.43 22.20
C TYR A 74 -4.50 -35.62 20.96
N PRO A 75 -3.60 -35.22 20.04
CA PRO A 75 -2.22 -35.68 19.87
C PRO A 75 -1.16 -34.87 20.64
N TYR A 76 -1.50 -34.28 21.78
CA TYR A 76 -0.60 -33.52 22.65
C TYR A 76 0.11 -32.39 21.90
N VAL A 77 -0.68 -31.62 21.14
CA VAL A 77 -0.18 -30.63 20.17
C VAL A 77 0.98 -29.78 20.71
N PRO A 78 0.92 -29.19 21.92
CA PRO A 78 2.04 -28.43 22.43
C PRO A 78 3.35 -29.20 22.51
N PHE A 79 3.33 -30.45 22.98
CA PHE A 79 4.51 -31.29 23.11
C PHE A 79 5.06 -31.72 21.75
N VAL A 80 4.20 -32.03 20.78
CA VAL A 80 4.64 -32.35 19.42
C VAL A 80 5.31 -31.14 18.75
N ARG A 81 4.77 -29.93 18.98
CA ARG A 81 5.33 -28.68 18.44
C ARG A 81 6.64 -28.28 19.12
N ARG A 82 6.76 -28.46 20.44
CA ARG A 82 7.92 -28.10 21.27
C ARG A 82 8.76 -29.32 21.70
N TRP A 83 8.77 -30.39 20.91
CA TRP A 83 9.40 -31.66 21.29
C TRP A 83 10.87 -31.49 21.68
N GLN A 84 11.63 -30.74 20.88
CA GLN A 84 13.05 -30.49 21.16
C GLN A 84 13.25 -29.70 22.45
N GLN A 85 12.46 -28.64 22.69
CA GLN A 85 12.55 -27.84 23.92
C GLN A 85 12.14 -28.64 25.15
N PHE A 86 11.15 -29.54 25.02
CA PHE A 86 10.77 -30.47 26.07
C PHE A 86 11.90 -31.46 26.38
N CYS A 87 12.52 -32.08 25.37
CA CYS A 87 13.66 -32.97 25.57
C CYS A 87 14.83 -32.26 26.26
N GLN A 88 15.13 -31.02 25.84
CA GLN A 88 16.19 -30.21 26.46
C GLN A 88 15.87 -29.87 27.91
N THR A 89 14.64 -29.43 28.20
CA THR A 89 14.19 -29.11 29.56
C THR A 89 14.29 -30.33 30.49
N ARG A 90 13.97 -31.53 29.99
CA ARG A 90 14.15 -32.79 30.72
C ARG A 90 15.63 -33.06 31.03
N GLU A 91 16.52 -32.84 30.07
CA GLU A 91 17.96 -33.05 30.23
C GLU A 91 18.60 -32.05 31.21
N ASP A 92 18.15 -30.79 31.16
CA ASP A 92 18.62 -29.68 32.00
C ASP A 92 18.08 -29.75 33.45
N THR A 93 17.07 -30.58 33.71
CA THR A 93 16.46 -30.73 35.04
C THR A 93 17.41 -31.43 36.01
N GLN A 94 17.87 -30.68 37.01
CA GLN A 94 18.82 -31.16 38.03
C GLN A 94 18.18 -31.99 39.15
N ASN A 95 16.89 -31.77 39.44
CA ASN A 95 16.18 -32.51 40.49
C ASN A 95 15.89 -33.95 40.01
N PRO A 96 16.46 -34.99 40.64
CA PRO A 96 16.36 -36.37 40.17
C PRO A 96 14.92 -36.92 40.22
N THR A 97 14.12 -36.46 41.20
CA THR A 97 12.73 -36.87 41.33
C THR A 97 11.88 -36.28 40.22
N ILE A 98 12.04 -34.99 39.91
CA ILE A 98 11.32 -34.33 38.82
C ILE A 98 11.76 -34.92 37.48
N ARG A 99 13.06 -35.17 37.31
CA ARG A 99 13.60 -35.80 36.08
C ARG A 99 12.97 -37.16 35.83
N SER A 100 12.79 -38.02 36.84
CA SER A 100 12.14 -39.32 36.64
C SER A 100 10.68 -39.19 36.19
N TYR A 101 9.96 -38.18 36.69
CA TYR A 101 8.60 -37.88 36.20
C TYR A 101 8.60 -37.38 34.75
N LEU A 102 9.58 -36.54 34.37
CA LEU A 102 9.73 -36.10 32.97
C LEU A 102 10.16 -37.24 32.04
N ASP A 103 10.95 -38.20 32.51
CA ASP A 103 11.31 -39.42 31.77
C ASP A 103 10.08 -40.31 31.54
N LEU A 104 9.25 -40.49 32.58
CA LEU A 104 7.95 -41.17 32.47
C LEU A 104 7.01 -40.46 31.49
N LEU A 105 6.92 -39.14 31.58
CA LEU A 105 6.12 -38.33 30.64
C LEU A 105 6.65 -38.46 29.21
N HIS A 106 7.96 -38.42 29.01
CA HIS A 106 8.57 -38.63 27.69
C HIS A 106 8.24 -40.00 27.14
N GLN A 107 8.34 -41.06 27.94
CA GLN A 107 7.99 -42.42 27.52
C GLN A 107 6.51 -42.54 27.14
N LEU A 108 5.61 -41.90 27.91
CA LEU A 108 4.18 -41.84 27.60
C LEU A 108 3.94 -41.14 26.27
N LEU A 109 4.53 -39.96 26.08
CA LEU A 109 4.38 -39.17 24.86
C LEU A 109 4.97 -39.90 23.66
N GLU A 110 6.17 -40.48 23.77
CA GLU A 110 6.81 -41.19 22.68
C GLU A 110 6.03 -42.45 22.26
N THR A 111 5.40 -43.14 23.21
CA THR A 111 4.49 -44.25 22.89
C THR A 111 3.24 -43.76 22.14
N GLY A 112 2.76 -42.56 22.43
CA GLY A 112 1.55 -42.00 21.80
C GLY A 112 1.78 -41.31 20.46
N VAL A 113 2.86 -40.53 20.33
CA VAL A 113 3.12 -39.65 19.19
C VAL A 113 4.48 -39.89 18.52
N GLY A 114 5.24 -40.92 18.93
CA GLY A 114 6.55 -41.25 18.34
C GLY A 114 6.49 -41.51 16.83
N ASP A 115 5.45 -42.18 16.36
CA ASP A 115 5.21 -42.41 14.93
C ASP A 115 4.95 -41.10 14.18
N ILE A 116 4.20 -40.17 14.79
CA ILE A 116 3.94 -38.83 14.24
C ILE A 116 5.26 -38.07 14.10
N LEU A 117 6.09 -38.08 15.15
CA LEU A 117 7.39 -37.40 15.17
C LEU A 117 8.35 -37.98 14.12
N THR A 118 8.41 -39.32 14.02
CA THR A 118 9.28 -40.03 13.08
C THR A 118 8.86 -39.77 11.64
N ARG A 119 7.56 -39.92 11.33
CA ARG A 119 7.01 -39.65 10.00
C ARG A 119 7.17 -38.19 9.61
N ARG A 120 6.94 -37.25 10.54
CA ARG A 120 7.20 -35.81 10.31
C ARG A 120 8.67 -35.58 9.96
N ALA A 121 9.61 -36.13 10.74
CA ALA A 121 11.03 -35.94 10.49
C ALA A 121 11.45 -36.46 9.10
N ASP A 122 10.94 -37.63 8.70
CA ASP A 122 11.20 -38.19 7.37
C ASP A 122 10.61 -37.33 6.23
N LEU A 123 9.36 -36.88 6.37
CA LEU A 123 8.71 -36.02 5.38
C LEU A 123 9.46 -34.68 5.22
N LEU A 124 9.79 -34.02 6.34
CA LEU A 124 10.52 -32.75 6.33
C LEU A 124 11.93 -32.88 5.76
N LYS A 125 12.62 -34.01 6.02
CA LYS A 125 13.92 -34.31 5.42
C LYS A 125 13.85 -34.38 3.89
N ASN A 126 12.72 -34.83 3.35
CA ASN A 126 12.47 -34.90 1.90
C ASN A 126 11.78 -33.64 1.35
N GLY A 127 11.59 -32.59 2.16
CA GLY A 127 10.96 -31.32 1.72
C GLY A 127 9.46 -31.42 1.42
N VAL A 128 8.79 -32.49 1.86
CA VAL A 128 7.39 -32.75 1.60
C VAL A 128 6.58 -32.84 2.90
N ILE A 129 5.26 -32.82 2.80
CA ILE A 129 4.34 -33.00 3.92
C ILE A 129 3.06 -33.70 3.45
N THR A 130 2.33 -34.32 4.37
CA THR A 130 0.99 -34.88 4.14
C THR A 130 -0.05 -34.04 4.86
N HIS A 131 -1.29 -34.02 4.35
CA HIS A 131 -2.33 -33.14 4.88
C HIS A 131 -2.58 -33.32 6.38
N ASP A 132 -2.60 -34.56 6.86
CA ASP A 132 -2.81 -34.93 8.28
C ASP A 132 -1.72 -34.41 9.24
N LEU A 133 -0.55 -34.02 8.71
CA LEU A 133 0.59 -33.52 9.50
C LEU A 133 0.86 -32.02 9.32
N LEU A 134 0.03 -31.28 8.56
CA LEU A 134 0.20 -29.83 8.36
C LEU A 134 0.21 -29.05 9.68
N TRP A 135 -0.63 -29.41 10.64
CA TRP A 135 -0.70 -28.74 11.95
C TRP A 135 0.62 -28.80 12.73
N THR A 136 1.53 -29.71 12.37
CA THR A 136 2.86 -29.87 12.99
C THR A 136 3.93 -28.90 12.46
N VAL A 137 3.69 -28.27 11.30
CA VAL A 137 4.63 -27.31 10.68
C VAL A 137 4.24 -25.85 10.92
N PHE A 138 2.97 -25.57 11.17
CA PHE A 138 2.45 -24.22 11.47
C PHE A 138 2.43 -23.97 12.98
N ASN A 139 3.61 -23.71 13.54
CA ASN A 139 3.78 -23.39 14.95
C ASN A 139 3.65 -21.88 15.19
N PRO A 140 3.06 -21.44 16.31
CA PRO A 140 3.06 -20.02 16.69
C PRO A 140 4.48 -19.42 16.65
N GLN A 141 4.57 -18.14 16.26
CA GLN A 141 5.82 -17.37 16.09
C GLN A 141 6.71 -17.82 14.92
N THR A 142 6.29 -18.82 14.14
CA THR A 142 7.03 -19.22 12.92
C THR A 142 6.82 -18.19 11.84
N VAL A 143 7.90 -17.77 11.18
CA VAL A 143 7.81 -16.94 9.98
C VAL A 143 7.39 -17.82 8.80
N LEU A 144 6.23 -17.50 8.25
CA LEU A 144 5.66 -18.12 7.07
C LEU A 144 5.89 -17.24 5.85
N PHE A 145 5.91 -17.85 4.67
CA PHE A 145 6.04 -17.18 3.39
C PHE A 145 4.88 -17.60 2.48
N SER A 146 4.35 -16.63 1.74
CA SER A 146 3.35 -16.85 0.70
C SER A 146 3.68 -16.00 -0.51
N ALA A 147 3.61 -16.62 -1.68
CA ALA A 147 3.63 -15.95 -2.99
C ALA A 147 2.32 -16.19 -3.78
N GLY A 148 1.45 -17.09 -3.31
CA GLY A 148 0.25 -17.51 -4.03
C GLY A 148 -0.92 -16.52 -3.96
N SER A 149 -0.93 -15.59 -2.99
CA SER A 149 -1.99 -14.58 -2.82
C SER A 149 -1.71 -13.26 -3.56
N GLY A 150 -0.75 -13.23 -4.48
CA GLY A 150 -0.35 -12.04 -5.23
C GLY A 150 1.11 -11.69 -4.99
N THR A 151 1.38 -10.65 -4.20
CA THR A 151 2.75 -10.19 -3.94
C THR A 151 3.45 -11.02 -2.87
N PRO A 152 4.65 -11.57 -3.14
CA PRO A 152 5.42 -12.33 -2.16
C PRO A 152 5.65 -11.56 -0.85
N ARG A 153 5.28 -12.16 0.28
CA ARG A 153 5.51 -11.56 1.61
C ARG A 153 5.64 -12.63 2.70
N ALA A 154 6.11 -12.20 3.86
CA ALA A 154 6.17 -13.02 5.05
C ALA A 154 5.08 -12.66 6.06
N TYR A 155 4.70 -13.64 6.85
CA TYR A 155 3.72 -13.55 7.92
C TYR A 155 4.27 -14.21 9.17
N GLU A 156 3.75 -13.85 10.34
CA GLU A 156 3.97 -14.60 11.56
C GLU A 156 2.77 -15.50 11.82
N CYS A 157 3.03 -16.79 12.04
CA CYS A 157 1.98 -17.72 12.45
C CYS A 157 1.48 -17.37 13.86
N VAL A 158 0.18 -17.13 14.00
CA VAL A 158 -0.48 -16.94 15.30
C VAL A 158 -0.92 -18.29 15.83
N ASP A 159 -1.66 -19.06 15.02
CA ASP A 159 -2.08 -20.42 15.35
C ASP A 159 -2.51 -21.18 14.09
N SER A 160 -2.77 -22.48 14.23
CA SER A 160 -3.37 -23.28 13.17
C SER A 160 -4.36 -24.32 13.70
N PHE A 161 -5.47 -24.50 12.97
CA PHE A 161 -6.60 -25.34 13.33
C PHE A 161 -6.88 -26.35 12.22
N THR A 162 -7.21 -27.59 12.60
CA THR A 162 -7.65 -28.62 11.65
C THR A 162 -9.16 -28.83 11.79
N HIS A 163 -9.92 -28.54 10.75
CA HIS A 163 -11.39 -28.57 10.77
C HIS A 163 -11.96 -29.95 10.43
N GLY A 164 -11.59 -30.98 11.20
CA GLY A 164 -12.00 -32.38 10.99
C GLY A 164 -11.01 -33.21 10.16
N GLN A 165 -11.20 -34.54 10.10
CA GLN A 165 -10.25 -35.46 9.45
C GLN A 165 -10.10 -35.24 7.93
N ASP A 166 -11.19 -34.85 7.26
CA ASP A 166 -11.23 -34.51 5.82
C ASP A 166 -11.40 -33.00 5.57
N GLY A 167 -11.20 -32.18 6.60
CA GLY A 167 -11.39 -30.73 6.53
C GLY A 167 -10.22 -29.99 5.89
N PHE A 168 -10.28 -28.67 5.94
CA PHE A 168 -9.14 -27.81 5.63
C PHE A 168 -8.33 -27.51 6.89
N VAL A 169 -7.06 -27.17 6.71
CA VAL A 169 -6.22 -26.61 7.76
C VAL A 169 -6.25 -25.10 7.63
N GLU A 170 -6.78 -24.44 8.66
CA GLU A 170 -6.78 -22.99 8.78
C GLU A 170 -5.49 -22.54 9.48
N VAL A 171 -4.75 -21.65 8.85
CA VAL A 171 -3.55 -21.03 9.42
C VAL A 171 -3.86 -19.56 9.67
N LYS A 172 -3.97 -19.19 10.94
CA LYS A 172 -4.13 -17.80 11.36
C LYS A 172 -2.77 -17.14 11.41
N THR A 173 -2.64 -16.01 10.73
CA THR A 173 -1.39 -15.28 10.63
C THR A 173 -1.57 -13.82 10.99
N ARG A 174 -0.46 -13.15 11.25
CA ARG A 174 -0.39 -11.70 11.38
C ARG A 174 0.77 -11.13 10.56
N TYR A 175 0.61 -9.89 10.15
CA TYR A 175 1.64 -9.09 9.47
C TYR A 175 1.59 -7.65 10.00
N ILE A 176 2.56 -6.82 9.61
CA ILE A 176 2.66 -5.44 10.08
C ILE A 176 2.16 -4.49 9.02
N ASP A 177 1.30 -3.57 9.43
CA ASP A 177 0.76 -2.51 8.60
C ASP A 177 0.89 -1.14 9.29
N TYR A 178 0.72 -0.09 8.50
CA TYR A 178 0.78 1.30 8.92
C TYR A 178 -0.46 2.03 8.40
N ASP A 179 -1.26 2.52 9.34
CA ASP A 179 -2.51 3.22 9.02
C ASP A 179 -2.32 4.73 8.81
N GLY A 180 -1.09 5.24 8.83
CA GLY A 180 -0.80 6.67 8.77
C GLY A 180 -0.67 7.35 10.13
N GLU A 181 -0.89 6.63 11.22
CA GLU A 181 -0.63 7.12 12.58
C GLU A 181 0.23 6.12 13.35
N ASN A 182 -0.13 4.83 13.30
CA ASN A 182 0.48 3.79 14.12
C ASN A 182 0.82 2.53 13.30
N TYR A 183 1.97 1.96 13.64
CA TYR A 183 2.33 0.61 13.23
C TYR A 183 1.56 -0.39 14.08
N HIS A 184 0.88 -1.33 13.43
CA HIS A 184 0.03 -2.31 14.09
C HIS A 184 0.09 -3.67 13.40
N TYR A 185 -0.37 -4.69 14.12
CA TYR A 185 -0.56 -6.02 13.55
C TYR A 185 -1.93 -6.12 12.88
N GLU A 186 -1.92 -6.63 11.65
CA GLU A 186 -3.11 -7.03 10.91
C GLU A 186 -3.15 -8.54 10.74
N HIS A 187 -4.36 -9.10 10.61
CA HIS A 187 -4.56 -10.54 10.58
C HIS A 187 -5.04 -11.04 9.22
N GLU A 188 -4.49 -12.17 8.79
CA GLU A 188 -4.91 -12.87 7.57
C GLU A 188 -4.99 -14.38 7.84
N ALA A 189 -6.04 -15.02 7.35
CA ALA A 189 -6.23 -16.46 7.49
C ALA A 189 -6.05 -17.17 6.15
N PHE A 190 -5.32 -18.28 6.16
CA PHE A 190 -5.09 -19.13 5.00
C PHE A 190 -5.74 -20.50 5.20
N ASN A 191 -6.51 -20.94 4.21
CA ASN A 191 -7.19 -22.24 4.25
C ASN A 191 -6.51 -23.19 3.27
N ILE A 192 -5.81 -24.19 3.80
CA ILE A 192 -5.17 -25.24 3.01
C ILE A 192 -6.17 -26.39 2.85
N CYS A 193 -6.65 -26.59 1.62
CA CYS A 193 -7.58 -27.66 1.29
C CYS A 193 -6.95 -29.05 1.42
N LEU A 194 -7.79 -30.04 1.70
CA LEU A 194 -7.42 -31.46 1.70
C LEU A 194 -6.70 -31.86 0.40
N PHE A 195 -5.56 -32.52 0.54
CA PHE A 195 -4.83 -33.14 -0.57
C PHE A 195 -4.43 -34.57 -0.23
N LYS A 196 -4.32 -35.41 -1.26
CA LYS A 196 -3.95 -36.83 -1.14
C LYS A 196 -2.45 -37.01 -1.36
N GLY A 197 -1.84 -37.91 -0.59
CA GLY A 197 -0.42 -38.20 -0.68
C GLY A 197 0.44 -37.08 -0.12
N THR A 198 1.66 -36.96 -0.65
CA THR A 198 2.65 -35.95 -0.25
C THR A 198 2.60 -34.72 -1.15
N MET A 199 2.77 -33.55 -0.56
CA MET A 199 2.93 -32.28 -1.27
C MET A 199 4.25 -31.63 -0.86
N ALA A 200 4.94 -30.99 -1.80
CA ALA A 200 6.12 -30.20 -1.48
C ALA A 200 5.72 -29.00 -0.61
N LEU A 201 6.54 -28.68 0.40
CA LEU A 201 6.23 -27.57 1.31
C LEU A 201 6.13 -26.24 0.58
N ASP A 202 7.00 -26.00 -0.41
CA ASP A 202 7.02 -24.78 -1.21
C ASP A 202 5.91 -24.69 -2.27
N ALA A 203 5.14 -25.77 -2.46
CA ALA A 203 3.94 -25.79 -3.30
C ALA A 203 2.66 -25.41 -2.54
N LEU A 204 2.70 -25.32 -1.20
CA LEU A 204 1.58 -24.85 -0.40
C LEU A 204 1.34 -23.35 -0.65
N GLN A 205 0.09 -22.91 -0.49
CA GLN A 205 -0.26 -21.48 -0.58
C GLN A 205 0.53 -20.64 0.45
N ILE A 206 0.78 -21.21 1.63
CA ILE A 206 1.60 -20.63 2.69
C ILE A 206 2.42 -21.74 3.34
N PHE A 207 3.69 -21.47 3.64
CA PHE A 207 4.60 -22.46 4.23
C PHE A 207 5.69 -21.80 5.07
N PRO A 208 6.38 -22.52 5.97
CA PRO A 208 7.50 -21.96 6.73
C PRO A 208 8.59 -21.40 5.81
N LEU A 209 9.03 -20.16 6.04
CA LEU A 209 10.04 -19.49 5.21
C LEU A 209 11.34 -20.31 5.12
N THR A 210 11.69 -21.06 6.16
CA THR A 210 12.86 -21.96 6.19
C THR A 210 12.80 -23.08 5.16
N SER A 211 11.61 -23.42 4.66
CA SER A 211 11.42 -24.44 3.63
C SER A 211 11.59 -23.87 2.20
N HIS A 212 11.75 -22.56 2.05
CA HIS A 212 12.02 -21.95 0.75
C HIS A 212 13.45 -22.26 0.29
N ARG A 213 13.64 -22.65 -0.98
CA ARG A 213 14.97 -22.98 -1.54
C ARG A 213 16.04 -21.90 -1.31
N ASP A 214 15.63 -20.64 -1.39
CA ASP A 214 16.47 -19.44 -1.23
C ASP A 214 16.09 -18.64 0.04
N ALA A 215 15.73 -19.32 1.14
CA ALA A 215 15.16 -18.70 2.35
C ALA A 215 15.90 -17.45 2.84
N GLU A 216 17.23 -17.50 2.92
CA GLU A 216 18.02 -16.36 3.40
C GLU A 216 17.97 -15.18 2.42
N SER A 217 18.06 -15.43 1.11
CA SER A 217 17.95 -14.37 0.10
C SER A 217 16.55 -13.72 0.11
N VAL A 218 15.50 -14.53 0.23
CA VAL A 218 14.11 -14.02 0.35
C VAL A 218 13.97 -13.18 1.61
N LYS A 219 14.44 -13.68 2.76
CA LYS A 219 14.41 -12.96 4.03
C LYS A 219 15.08 -11.59 3.92
N GLN A 220 16.30 -11.52 3.39
CA GLN A 220 17.02 -10.25 3.21
C GLN A 220 16.29 -9.28 2.28
N ARG A 221 15.70 -9.78 1.19
CA ARG A 221 14.92 -8.97 0.26
C ARG A 221 13.65 -8.39 0.90
N LEU A 222 12.93 -9.21 1.66
CA LEU A 222 11.73 -8.78 2.38
C LEU A 222 12.06 -7.74 3.45
N ILE A 223 13.16 -7.92 4.20
CA ILE A 223 13.64 -6.93 5.16
C ILE A 223 14.03 -5.62 4.44
N ALA A 224 14.72 -5.69 3.31
CA ALA A 224 15.08 -4.51 2.53
C ALA A 224 13.83 -3.75 2.04
N ARG A 225 12.83 -4.47 1.51
CA ARG A 225 11.54 -3.88 1.16
C ARG A 225 10.83 -3.26 2.37
N GLY A 226 10.87 -3.92 3.52
CA GLY A 226 10.33 -3.39 4.78
C GLY A 226 11.00 -2.09 5.22
N LYS A 227 12.32 -1.92 4.98
CA LYS A 227 13.03 -0.65 5.22
C LYS A 227 12.55 0.45 4.29
N THR A 228 12.33 0.13 3.01
CA THR A 228 11.78 1.08 2.04
C THR A 228 10.34 1.46 2.39
N TRP A 229 9.52 0.49 2.80
CA TRP A 229 8.16 0.72 3.28
C TRP A 229 8.11 1.63 4.51
N GLU A 230 8.95 1.37 5.52
CA GLU A 230 9.10 2.21 6.72
C GLU A 230 9.51 3.65 6.37
N SER A 231 10.29 3.84 5.30
CA SER A 231 10.71 5.18 4.86
C SER A 231 9.59 6.02 4.22
N TYR A 232 8.39 5.46 4.07
CA TYR A 232 7.20 6.13 3.52
C TYR A 232 6.13 6.41 4.60
N ASP A 233 6.58 6.69 5.83
CA ASP A 233 5.75 7.02 6.98
C ASP A 233 5.13 8.44 6.93
N CYS A 234 5.56 9.26 5.97
CA CYS A 234 5.05 10.61 5.74
C CYS A 234 4.68 10.84 4.27
N SER A 235 4.38 12.09 3.90
CA SER A 235 3.98 12.43 2.53
C SER A 235 5.19 12.42 1.58
N HIS A 236 5.13 11.62 0.52
CA HIS A 236 6.19 11.56 -0.51
C HIS A 236 5.64 11.69 -1.92
N TYR A 237 6.27 12.55 -2.73
CA TYR A 237 5.97 12.65 -4.14
C TYR A 237 6.82 11.68 -4.98
N LYS A 238 6.18 10.70 -5.62
CA LYS A 238 6.84 9.59 -6.32
C LYS A 238 6.24 9.29 -7.68
N HIS A 239 6.95 8.48 -8.45
CA HIS A 239 6.47 7.89 -9.69
C HIS A 239 6.14 6.42 -9.46
N VAL A 240 5.04 5.95 -10.02
CA VAL A 240 4.68 4.52 -10.05
C VAL A 240 4.33 4.14 -11.49
N PRO A 241 4.98 3.11 -12.09
CA PRO A 241 4.65 2.63 -13.42
C PRO A 241 3.16 2.39 -13.61
N ASN A 242 2.61 2.74 -14.79
CA ASN A 242 1.18 2.69 -15.14
C ASN A 242 0.26 3.64 -14.37
N HIS A 243 0.65 4.14 -13.20
CA HIS A 243 -0.10 5.11 -12.40
C HIS A 243 0.37 6.55 -12.61
N GLY A 244 1.63 6.73 -13.00
CA GLY A 244 2.27 8.03 -13.20
C GLY A 244 2.73 8.65 -11.89
N ARG A 245 2.53 9.96 -11.74
CA ARG A 245 2.88 10.72 -10.54
C ARG A 245 1.84 10.49 -9.43
N VAL A 246 2.30 10.13 -8.23
CA VAL A 246 1.47 9.81 -7.07
C VAL A 246 1.99 10.51 -5.81
N MET A 247 1.08 10.82 -4.89
CA MET A 247 1.42 11.24 -3.53
C MET A 247 1.23 10.05 -2.60
N ILE A 248 2.32 9.49 -2.07
CA ILE A 248 2.23 8.54 -0.97
C ILE A 248 1.90 9.35 0.27
N ASP A 249 0.78 9.07 0.92
CA ASP A 249 0.30 9.80 2.10
C ASP A 249 -0.65 8.89 2.88
N PRO A 250 -0.11 8.03 3.76
CA PRO A 250 -0.94 7.07 4.49
C PRO A 250 -1.92 7.73 5.46
N ALA A 251 -1.54 8.87 6.06
CA ALA A 251 -2.36 9.61 7.01
C ALA A 251 -3.62 10.20 6.36
N GLU A 252 -3.47 10.87 5.21
CA GLU A 252 -4.63 11.38 4.48
C GLU A 252 -5.42 10.23 3.83
N TYR A 253 -4.75 9.17 3.37
CA TYR A 253 -5.46 7.99 2.86
C TYR A 253 -6.43 7.42 3.89
N LYS A 254 -6.03 7.32 5.16
CA LYS A 254 -6.90 6.85 6.25
C LYS A 254 -8.14 7.72 6.32
N LYS A 255 -7.99 9.04 6.49
CA LYS A 255 -9.07 10.04 6.58
C LYS A 255 -10.10 9.94 5.46
N HIS A 256 -9.65 9.70 4.23
CA HIS A 256 -10.53 9.61 3.07
C HIS A 256 -11.13 8.22 2.80
N ASN A 257 -10.66 7.16 3.49
CA ASN A 257 -11.11 5.77 3.26
C ASN A 257 -11.62 5.06 4.52
N HIS A 258 -12.08 5.79 5.56
CA HIS A 258 -12.61 5.23 6.82
C HIS A 258 -13.78 4.22 6.65
N SER A 259 -14.32 4.01 5.44
CA SER A 259 -15.46 3.12 5.17
C SER A 259 -15.14 1.63 5.00
N HIS A 260 -13.87 1.20 5.04
CA HIS A 260 -13.46 -0.17 4.66
C HIS A 260 -12.83 -1.04 5.77
N MET A 261 -12.87 -0.66 7.06
CA MET A 261 -12.37 -1.56 8.10
C MET A 261 -13.39 -2.68 8.38
N SER A 262 -12.98 -3.92 8.05
CA SER A 262 -13.71 -5.16 8.31
C SER A 262 -13.97 -5.36 9.80
N GLY A 263 -15.14 -5.93 10.15
CA GLY A 263 -15.63 -6.15 11.52
C GLY A 263 -14.90 -7.21 12.35
N TRP A 264 -13.59 -7.35 12.22
CA TRP A 264 -12.76 -7.98 13.24
C TRP A 264 -12.38 -6.89 14.23
N GLU A 265 -12.63 -7.11 15.52
CA GLU A 265 -12.00 -6.28 16.57
C GLU A 265 -10.49 -6.45 16.40
N THR A 266 -9.84 -5.52 15.71
CA THR A 266 -8.38 -5.47 15.62
C THR A 266 -7.89 -5.24 17.04
N GLU A 267 -7.38 -6.28 17.71
CA GLU A 267 -6.51 -6.08 18.86
C GLU A 267 -5.27 -5.36 18.34
N VAL A 268 -5.33 -4.03 18.33
CA VAL A 268 -4.22 -3.15 17.96
C VAL A 268 -3.15 -3.33 19.04
N THR A 269 -2.29 -4.32 18.86
CA THR A 269 -1.07 -4.41 19.63
C THR A 269 -0.12 -3.39 19.02
N GLU A 270 -0.07 -2.20 19.60
CA GLU A 270 0.83 -1.13 19.16
C GLU A 270 2.27 -1.64 19.15
N ILE A 271 2.94 -1.44 18.02
CA ILE A 271 4.36 -1.72 17.91
C ILE A 271 5.10 -0.47 18.36
N GLY A 272 6.04 -0.63 19.30
CA GLY A 272 6.82 0.51 19.81
C GLY A 272 7.50 1.31 18.69
N THR A 273 7.93 2.53 19.00
CA THR A 273 8.40 3.53 18.02
C THR A 273 9.62 3.13 17.16
N THR A 274 10.26 1.98 17.43
CA THR A 274 11.42 1.50 16.66
C THR A 274 11.12 0.14 16.02
N MET A 275 11.14 0.08 14.69
CA MET A 275 11.03 -1.17 13.93
C MET A 275 12.31 -2.01 14.01
N THR A 276 12.15 -3.29 14.35
CA THR A 276 13.23 -4.29 14.28
C THR A 276 13.27 -4.92 12.88
N ASP A 277 14.34 -5.63 12.54
CA ASP A 277 14.39 -6.38 11.27
C ASP A 277 13.35 -7.51 11.21
N GLN A 278 12.95 -8.07 12.36
CA GLN A 278 11.82 -9.01 12.41
C GLN A 278 10.51 -8.31 12.07
N HIS A 279 10.31 -7.08 12.52
CA HIS A 279 9.13 -6.31 12.13
C HIS A 279 9.14 -5.98 10.63
N ARG A 280 10.26 -5.48 10.10
CA ARG A 280 10.40 -5.16 8.66
C ARG A 280 10.19 -6.36 7.76
N LEU A 281 10.60 -7.56 8.19
CA LEU A 281 10.34 -8.81 7.48
C LEU A 281 8.83 -9.07 7.30
N LEU A 282 8.03 -8.69 8.29
CA LEU A 282 6.57 -8.89 8.34
C LEU A 282 5.79 -7.70 7.75
N ALA A 283 6.46 -6.66 7.25
CA ALA A 283 5.80 -5.49 6.69
C ALA A 283 5.00 -5.83 5.44
N THR A 284 3.82 -5.21 5.33
CA THR A 284 2.99 -5.26 4.13
C THR A 284 3.77 -4.77 2.89
N PRO A 285 3.57 -5.35 1.69
CA PRO A 285 4.23 -4.89 0.47
C PRO A 285 3.59 -3.63 -0.13
N TRP A 286 2.63 -3.01 0.56
CA TRP A 286 1.79 -1.95 0.03
C TRP A 286 2.02 -0.62 0.77
N VAL A 287 2.03 0.47 0.02
CA VAL A 287 1.95 1.85 0.55
C VAL A 287 0.67 2.52 0.06
N ARG A 288 0.12 3.39 0.89
CA ARG A 288 -1.17 4.07 0.65
C ARG A 288 -0.93 5.50 0.16
N GLY A 289 -1.67 5.91 -0.86
CA GLY A 289 -1.52 7.24 -1.43
C GLY A 289 -2.58 7.62 -2.44
N PHE A 290 -2.38 8.75 -3.10
CA PHE A 290 -3.28 9.35 -4.07
C PHE A 290 -2.69 9.33 -5.48
N SER A 291 -3.45 8.83 -6.45
CA SER A 291 -3.10 8.92 -7.87
C SER A 291 -3.51 10.28 -8.44
N LEU A 292 -2.56 11.18 -8.72
CA LEU A 292 -2.86 12.50 -9.29
C LEU A 292 -3.53 12.41 -10.66
N ARG A 293 -3.19 11.38 -11.45
CA ARG A 293 -3.76 11.16 -12.78
C ARG A 293 -5.22 10.71 -12.72
N LYS A 294 -5.54 9.78 -11.82
CA LYS A 294 -6.89 9.18 -11.71
C LYS A 294 -7.77 9.87 -10.67
N LYS A 295 -7.18 10.70 -9.82
CA LYS A 295 -7.82 11.46 -8.73
C LYS A 295 -8.51 10.57 -7.70
N GLU A 296 -7.86 9.46 -7.36
CA GLU A 296 -8.38 8.45 -6.44
C GLU A 296 -7.30 7.98 -5.46
N TRP A 297 -7.71 7.68 -4.24
CA TRP A 297 -6.90 7.04 -3.21
C TRP A 297 -6.74 5.55 -3.52
N ARG A 298 -5.50 5.04 -3.45
CA ARG A 298 -5.17 3.63 -3.73
C ARG A 298 -3.98 3.15 -2.91
N ALA A 299 -3.82 1.82 -2.87
CA ALA A 299 -2.57 1.18 -2.49
C ALA A 299 -1.68 0.95 -3.71
N PHE A 300 -0.37 1.10 -3.53
CA PHE A 300 0.69 0.86 -4.53
C PHE A 300 1.71 -0.14 -3.97
N LEU A 301 2.29 -0.97 -4.82
CA LEU A 301 3.37 -1.86 -4.42
C LEU A 301 4.62 -1.06 -4.12
N VAL A 302 5.25 -1.30 -2.98
CA VAL A 302 6.53 -0.67 -2.59
C VAL A 302 7.59 -0.88 -3.67
N ASP A 303 7.63 -2.08 -4.26
CA ASP A 303 8.59 -2.46 -5.30
C ASP A 303 8.41 -1.68 -6.62
N ASP A 304 7.23 -1.08 -6.84
CA ASP A 304 6.92 -0.26 -8.03
C ASP A 304 7.13 1.25 -7.78
N VAL A 305 7.50 1.67 -6.57
CA VAL A 305 7.70 3.09 -6.24
C VAL A 305 9.09 3.55 -6.65
N GLU A 306 9.14 4.57 -7.50
CA GLU A 306 10.36 5.13 -8.06
C GLU A 306 10.48 6.63 -7.75
N ASP A 307 11.73 7.11 -7.75
CA ASP A 307 12.01 8.54 -7.73
C ASP A 307 11.62 9.20 -9.05
N ILE A 308 11.10 10.42 -8.96
CA ILE A 308 10.68 11.18 -10.14
C ILE A 308 11.91 11.66 -10.92
N VAL A 309 11.95 11.34 -12.20
CA VAL A 309 12.91 11.91 -13.15
C VAL A 309 12.36 13.26 -13.65
N TRP A 310 12.91 14.34 -13.12
CA TRP A 310 12.49 15.72 -13.42
C TRP A 310 13.09 16.24 -14.73
N ASN A 311 12.25 16.87 -15.55
CA ASN A 311 12.67 17.58 -16.76
C ASN A 311 13.16 18.99 -16.42
N LYS A 312 14.49 19.14 -16.31
CA LYS A 312 15.14 20.42 -15.98
C LYS A 312 14.94 21.50 -17.05
N ASP A 313 14.76 21.09 -18.30
CA ASP A 313 14.64 22.01 -19.43
C ASP A 313 13.19 22.47 -19.64
N ALA A 314 12.21 21.87 -18.95
CA ALA A 314 10.78 22.14 -19.19
C ALA A 314 10.46 23.64 -19.20
N PHE A 315 10.95 24.35 -18.18
CA PHE A 315 10.69 25.78 -18.01
C PHE A 315 11.48 26.68 -18.97
N ASP A 316 12.72 26.31 -19.30
CA ASP A 316 13.53 27.05 -20.27
C ASP A 316 12.96 26.90 -21.69
N SER A 317 12.40 25.73 -21.96
CA SER A 317 11.78 25.36 -23.24
C SER A 317 10.42 26.01 -23.46
N LEU A 318 9.82 26.64 -22.44
CA LEU A 318 8.55 27.33 -22.57
C LEU A 318 8.72 28.64 -23.35
N VAL A 319 8.11 28.74 -24.54
CA VAL A 319 8.10 29.98 -25.33
C VAL A 319 7.00 30.90 -24.79
N LEU A 320 7.41 31.98 -24.10
CA LEU A 320 6.48 33.02 -23.63
C LEU A 320 6.44 34.21 -24.58
N PRO A 321 5.35 35.00 -24.58
CA PRO A 321 5.22 36.20 -25.40
C PRO A 321 6.37 37.20 -25.16
N ARG A 322 6.76 37.92 -26.22
CA ARG A 322 7.86 38.90 -26.19
C ARG A 322 7.63 39.96 -25.10
N GLY A 323 8.68 40.29 -24.34
CA GLY A 323 8.61 41.26 -23.25
C GLY A 323 8.20 40.68 -21.88
N GLN A 324 7.85 39.39 -21.81
CA GLN A 324 7.46 38.71 -20.56
C GLN A 324 8.52 37.68 -20.10
N GLN A 325 9.79 37.83 -20.46
CA GLN A 325 10.83 36.90 -20.02
C GLN A 325 11.15 37.05 -18.52
N ASP A 326 11.07 38.27 -17.98
CA ASP A 326 11.27 38.52 -16.55
C ASP A 326 10.11 37.98 -15.70
N LEU A 327 8.95 37.78 -16.31
CA LEU A 327 7.80 37.14 -15.70
C LEU A 327 8.10 35.69 -15.32
N LYS A 328 8.92 34.97 -16.09
CA LYS A 328 9.40 33.64 -15.70
C LYS A 328 10.10 33.69 -14.34
N LYS A 329 10.99 34.67 -14.18
CA LYS A 329 11.73 34.88 -12.93
C LYS A 329 10.81 35.33 -11.81
N LEU A 330 9.83 36.20 -12.11
CA LEU A 330 8.85 36.66 -11.14
C LEU A 330 7.99 35.51 -10.62
N ILE A 331 7.40 34.70 -11.50
CA ILE A 331 6.56 33.57 -11.10
C ILE A 331 7.39 32.57 -10.31
N LEU A 332 8.63 32.27 -10.74
CA LEU A 332 9.52 31.38 -10.01
C LEU A 332 9.95 31.97 -8.65
N ALA A 333 10.19 33.27 -8.56
CA ALA A 333 10.58 33.94 -7.33
C ALA A 333 9.44 33.98 -6.32
N VAL A 334 8.23 34.33 -6.78
CA VAL A 334 7.01 34.34 -5.98
C VAL A 334 6.69 32.92 -5.49
N ALA A 335 6.80 31.93 -6.37
CA ALA A 335 6.58 30.54 -6.03
C ALA A 335 7.61 30.00 -5.03
N LYS A 336 8.88 30.39 -5.15
CA LYS A 336 9.94 30.01 -4.19
C LYS A 336 9.80 30.71 -2.85
N ALA A 337 9.40 31.99 -2.83
CA ALA A 337 9.19 32.74 -1.61
C ALA A 337 8.09 32.11 -0.75
N GLN A 338 6.98 31.70 -1.38
CA GLN A 338 5.88 31.00 -0.70
C GLN A 338 6.26 29.61 -0.16
N SER A 339 7.29 28.96 -0.72
CA SER A 339 7.77 27.68 -0.20
C SER A 339 8.66 27.79 1.06
N HIS A 340 9.11 29.00 1.42
CA HIS A 340 10.11 29.22 2.47
C HIS A 340 9.75 30.25 3.54
N ASP A 341 8.82 31.19 3.30
CA ASP A 341 8.40 32.20 4.30
C ASP A 341 6.92 32.61 4.09
N SER A 342 6.14 32.60 5.17
CA SER A 342 4.75 33.08 5.19
C SER A 342 4.71 34.61 5.23
N PHE A 343 4.29 35.26 4.14
CA PHE A 343 3.95 36.68 4.13
C PHE A 343 2.49 36.81 4.61
N ASP A 344 2.27 37.17 5.87
CA ASP A 344 0.94 37.22 6.49
C ASP A 344 0.32 38.63 6.35
N ASP A 345 -0.94 38.70 5.94
CA ASP A 345 -1.73 39.95 5.93
C ASP A 345 -2.13 40.35 7.37
N VAL A 346 -2.77 41.51 7.55
CA VAL A 346 -3.23 42.04 8.86
C VAL A 346 -4.17 41.07 9.59
N VAL A 347 -4.76 40.10 8.87
CA VAL A 347 -5.56 39.00 9.39
C VAL A 347 -4.85 37.68 9.12
N GLN A 348 -4.56 36.93 10.18
CA GLN A 348 -3.87 35.64 10.13
C GLN A 348 -4.57 34.68 9.16
N GLY A 349 -3.84 34.17 8.16
CA GLY A 349 -4.32 33.19 7.16
C GLY A 349 -5.03 33.78 5.95
N LYS A 350 -5.06 35.11 5.79
CA LYS A 350 -5.62 35.78 4.60
C LYS A 350 -4.50 36.22 3.65
N GLY A 351 -4.68 36.01 2.34
CA GLY A 351 -3.75 36.53 1.32
C GLY A 351 -2.41 35.81 1.20
N GLN A 352 -2.26 34.62 1.81
CA GLN A 352 -1.02 33.84 1.73
C GLN A 352 -0.88 33.06 0.39
N GLY A 353 -1.94 32.94 -0.41
CA GLY A 353 -1.89 32.28 -1.71
C GLY A 353 -1.52 33.21 -2.86
N VAL A 354 -0.92 32.65 -3.90
CA VAL A 354 -0.60 33.33 -5.15
C VAL A 354 -1.48 32.76 -6.25
N ILE A 355 -2.39 33.60 -6.76
CA ILE A 355 -3.33 33.24 -7.80
C ILE A 355 -2.90 33.87 -9.12
N LEU A 356 -2.69 33.04 -10.13
CA LEU A 356 -2.32 33.44 -11.48
C LEU A 356 -3.44 33.09 -12.46
N LEU A 357 -3.88 34.07 -13.26
CA LEU A 357 -4.81 33.85 -14.37
C LEU A 357 -4.05 33.80 -15.68
N LEU A 358 -4.15 32.68 -16.40
CA LEU A 358 -3.59 32.49 -17.75
C LEU A 358 -4.75 32.55 -18.76
N SER A 359 -4.76 33.57 -19.60
CA SER A 359 -5.83 33.83 -20.58
C SER A 359 -5.33 33.84 -22.01
N GLY A 360 -6.17 33.44 -22.96
CA GLY A 360 -5.83 33.53 -24.39
C GLY A 360 -6.39 32.38 -25.22
N PRO A 361 -6.10 32.32 -26.54
CA PRO A 361 -6.61 31.29 -27.44
C PRO A 361 -6.21 29.85 -27.05
N PRO A 362 -6.92 28.82 -27.51
CA PRO A 362 -6.54 27.43 -27.26
C PRO A 362 -5.21 27.08 -27.94
N GLY A 363 -4.40 26.24 -27.28
CA GLY A 363 -3.17 25.68 -27.89
C GLY A 363 -1.93 26.58 -27.84
N VAL A 364 -1.96 27.70 -27.10
CA VAL A 364 -0.83 28.64 -26.95
C VAL A 364 0.09 28.36 -25.75
N GLY A 365 -0.15 27.26 -25.02
CA GLY A 365 0.73 26.81 -23.94
C GLY A 365 0.33 27.20 -22.51
N LYS A 366 -0.89 27.68 -22.27
CA LYS A 366 -1.39 28.05 -20.92
C LYS A 366 -1.19 26.94 -19.87
N THR A 367 -1.75 25.75 -20.11
CA THR A 367 -1.61 24.57 -19.24
C THR A 367 -0.15 24.15 -19.11
N LEU A 368 0.62 24.21 -20.20
CA LEU A 368 2.04 23.86 -20.23
C LEU A 368 2.88 24.79 -19.34
N THR A 369 2.48 26.04 -19.16
CA THR A 369 3.15 26.98 -18.25
C THR A 369 3.08 26.49 -16.81
N ALA A 370 1.89 26.09 -16.32
CA ALA A 370 1.72 25.56 -14.97
C ALA A 370 2.49 24.25 -14.78
N GLU A 371 2.43 23.34 -15.76
CA GLU A 371 3.21 22.09 -15.76
C GLU A 371 4.71 22.34 -15.66
N SER A 372 5.23 23.29 -16.46
CA SER A 372 6.66 23.61 -16.49
C SER A 372 7.15 24.23 -15.18
N ILE A 373 6.29 24.98 -14.50
CA ILE A 373 6.61 25.61 -13.20
C ILE A 373 6.65 24.56 -12.09
N ALA A 374 5.64 23.68 -12.02
CA ALA A 374 5.65 22.57 -11.07
C ALA A 374 6.89 21.67 -11.26
N GLU A 375 7.27 21.44 -12.52
CA GLU A 375 8.47 20.70 -12.88
C GLU A 375 9.76 21.37 -12.40
N ALA A 376 9.90 22.68 -12.61
CA ALA A 376 11.06 23.46 -12.18
C ALA A 376 11.17 23.55 -10.65
N MET A 377 10.03 23.61 -9.96
CA MET A 377 9.95 23.63 -8.49
C MET A 377 10.12 22.26 -7.84
N LYS A 378 9.98 21.19 -8.63
CA LYS A 378 9.98 19.80 -8.16
C LYS A 378 8.86 19.50 -7.16
N VAL A 379 7.67 20.01 -7.43
CA VAL A 379 6.47 19.81 -6.60
C VAL A 379 5.36 19.12 -7.40
N PRO A 380 4.35 18.52 -6.73
CA PRO A 380 3.22 17.93 -7.43
C PRO A 380 2.39 18.99 -8.17
N LEU A 381 1.81 18.60 -9.30
CA LEU A 381 0.78 19.38 -9.99
C LEU A 381 -0.56 18.66 -9.83
N TYR A 382 -1.51 19.33 -9.19
CA TYR A 382 -2.89 18.87 -9.10
C TYR A 382 -3.73 19.60 -10.15
N VAL A 383 -4.23 18.87 -11.15
CA VAL A 383 -5.05 19.45 -12.22
C VAL A 383 -6.52 19.16 -11.97
N LEU A 384 -7.35 20.19 -11.91
CA LEU A 384 -8.81 20.14 -11.91
C LEU A 384 -9.33 20.67 -13.25
N GLY A 385 -10.19 19.91 -13.92
CA GLY A 385 -10.98 20.38 -15.04
C GLY A 385 -12.47 20.34 -14.70
N ALA A 386 -13.31 20.80 -15.63
CA ALA A 386 -14.74 20.89 -15.41
C ALA A 386 -15.42 19.55 -15.09
N GLY A 387 -14.91 18.44 -15.64
CA GLY A 387 -15.45 17.11 -15.37
C GLY A 387 -15.20 16.60 -13.94
N ASP A 388 -14.19 17.12 -13.24
CA ASP A 388 -13.76 16.58 -11.94
C ASP A 388 -14.53 17.15 -10.76
N LEU A 389 -15.01 18.38 -10.89
CA LEU A 389 -15.76 19.09 -9.84
C LEU A 389 -17.20 18.57 -9.72
N GLY A 390 -17.71 17.88 -10.74
CA GLY A 390 -19.07 17.36 -10.79
C GLY A 390 -20.09 18.35 -11.35
N THR A 391 -21.36 17.93 -11.36
CA THR A 391 -22.44 18.65 -12.06
C THR A 391 -23.40 19.40 -11.14
N THR A 392 -23.25 19.25 -9.82
CA THR A 392 -24.11 19.90 -8.82
C THR A 392 -23.29 20.84 -7.95
N VAL A 393 -23.88 21.93 -7.49
CA VAL A 393 -23.20 22.93 -6.64
C VAL A 393 -22.60 22.30 -5.39
N ALA A 394 -23.35 21.42 -4.73
CA ALA A 394 -22.89 20.71 -3.53
C ALA A 394 -21.67 19.81 -3.80
N ASN A 395 -21.63 19.10 -4.92
CA ASN A 395 -20.48 18.26 -5.28
C ASN A 395 -19.26 19.12 -5.60
N VAL A 396 -19.45 20.23 -6.31
CA VAL A 396 -18.38 21.18 -6.63
C VAL A 396 -17.81 21.78 -5.35
N GLU A 397 -18.66 22.23 -4.42
CA GLU A 397 -18.22 22.79 -3.15
C GLU A 397 -17.43 21.77 -2.32
N ALA A 398 -17.96 20.56 -2.14
CA ALA A 398 -17.30 19.50 -1.37
C ALA A 398 -15.96 19.10 -1.99
N LYS A 399 -15.90 18.96 -3.33
CA LYS A 399 -14.66 18.57 -4.01
C LYS A 399 -13.63 19.69 -4.02
N LEU A 400 -14.07 20.93 -4.20
CA LEU A 400 -13.19 22.09 -4.13
C LEU A 400 -12.61 22.22 -2.73
N GLU A 401 -13.42 22.04 -1.67
CA GLU A 401 -12.94 22.04 -0.29
C GLU A 401 -11.86 20.99 -0.06
N GLU A 402 -12.14 19.73 -0.43
CA GLU A 402 -11.19 18.62 -0.32
C GLU A 402 -9.85 18.96 -1.00
N VAL A 403 -9.89 19.50 -2.22
CA VAL A 403 -8.67 19.80 -2.98
C VAL A 403 -7.92 20.99 -2.41
N LEU A 404 -8.62 22.04 -1.98
CA LEU A 404 -7.99 23.22 -1.37
C LEU A 404 -7.37 22.91 0.00
N GLU A 405 -7.82 21.86 0.69
CA GLU A 405 -7.16 21.35 1.91
C GLU A 405 -5.96 20.43 1.59
N LEU A 406 -6.07 19.55 0.60
CA LEU A 406 -5.02 18.57 0.26
C LEU A 406 -3.81 19.21 -0.42
N VAL A 407 -4.02 20.12 -1.38
CA VAL A 407 -2.94 20.68 -2.19
C VAL A 407 -1.89 21.42 -1.36
N PRO A 408 -2.26 22.31 -0.41
CA PRO A 408 -1.28 22.99 0.44
C PRO A 408 -0.47 22.03 1.30
N ARG A 409 -1.09 20.97 1.84
CA ARG A 409 -0.40 19.94 2.64
C ARG A 409 0.69 19.22 1.85
N TRP A 410 0.47 19.03 0.55
CA TRP A 410 1.44 18.45 -0.36
C TRP A 410 2.44 19.45 -0.94
N ASN A 411 2.34 20.73 -0.57
CA ASN A 411 3.06 21.84 -1.20
C ASN A 411 2.95 21.80 -2.73
N ALA A 412 1.76 21.42 -3.22
CA ALA A 412 1.51 21.19 -4.63
C ALA A 412 1.03 22.47 -5.31
N VAL A 413 1.23 22.54 -6.63
CA VAL A 413 0.62 23.58 -7.47
C VAL A 413 -0.77 23.11 -7.87
N LEU A 414 -1.80 23.93 -7.63
CA LEU A 414 -3.15 23.71 -8.14
C LEU A 414 -3.29 24.36 -9.52
N LEU A 415 -3.82 23.61 -10.47
CA LEU A 415 -4.23 24.10 -11.78
C LEU A 415 -5.71 23.83 -11.96
N ILE A 416 -6.51 24.87 -12.13
CA ILE A 416 -7.91 24.74 -12.55
C ILE A 416 -7.97 25.14 -14.02
N ASP A 417 -8.21 24.17 -14.88
CA ASP A 417 -8.23 24.31 -16.34
C ASP A 417 -9.65 24.64 -16.82
N GLU A 418 -9.78 25.57 -17.76
CA GLU A 418 -11.07 25.98 -18.37
C GLU A 418 -12.08 26.52 -17.34
N VAL A 419 -11.62 27.44 -16.48
CA VAL A 419 -12.43 28.00 -15.37
C VAL A 419 -13.62 28.82 -15.85
N ASP A 420 -13.63 29.23 -17.13
CA ASP A 420 -14.74 29.98 -17.73
C ASP A 420 -16.08 29.23 -17.65
N VAL A 421 -16.08 27.89 -17.55
CA VAL A 421 -17.31 27.12 -17.36
C VAL A 421 -18.00 27.45 -16.03
N PHE A 422 -17.24 27.83 -14.99
CA PHE A 422 -17.76 28.08 -13.64
C PHE A 422 -17.75 29.55 -13.23
N LEU A 423 -16.84 30.35 -13.79
CA LEU A 423 -16.51 31.69 -13.29
C LEU A 423 -17.06 32.83 -14.16
N GLU A 424 -17.95 32.52 -15.12
CA GLU A 424 -18.61 33.56 -15.92
C GLU A 424 -19.41 34.56 -15.06
N ALA A 425 -19.47 35.81 -15.53
CA ALA A 425 -20.14 36.92 -14.85
C ALA A 425 -21.59 36.59 -14.48
N ARG A 426 -21.97 36.95 -13.24
CA ARG A 426 -23.29 36.67 -12.67
C ARG A 426 -24.45 37.20 -13.52
N THR A 427 -25.54 36.44 -13.58
CA THR A 427 -26.79 36.86 -14.25
C THR A 427 -27.99 36.62 -13.36
N VAL A 428 -29.01 37.49 -13.47
CA VAL A 428 -30.24 37.43 -12.66
C VAL A 428 -30.97 36.08 -12.80
N SER A 429 -30.88 35.45 -13.97
CA SER A 429 -31.59 34.21 -14.29
C SER A 429 -30.87 32.92 -13.90
N ASP A 430 -29.60 32.99 -13.47
CA ASP A 430 -28.78 31.79 -13.23
C ASP A 430 -28.29 31.73 -11.78
N LEU A 431 -29.18 31.25 -10.91
CA LEU A 431 -28.91 31.16 -9.47
C LEU A 431 -27.77 30.17 -9.18
N ALA A 432 -27.74 29.02 -9.86
CA ALA A 432 -26.75 27.97 -9.62
C ALA A 432 -25.33 28.46 -9.98
N ARG A 433 -25.17 29.18 -11.09
CA ARG A 433 -23.89 29.79 -11.46
C ARG A 433 -23.48 30.89 -10.49
N ASN A 434 -24.41 31.75 -10.07
CA ASN A 434 -24.11 32.80 -9.10
C ASN A 434 -23.65 32.23 -7.75
N GLU A 435 -24.21 31.09 -7.35
CA GLU A 435 -23.81 30.35 -6.16
C GLU A 435 -22.39 29.79 -6.31
N LEU A 436 -22.07 29.15 -7.45
CA LEU A 436 -20.72 28.67 -7.76
C LEU A 436 -19.68 29.80 -7.73
N VAL A 437 -19.94 30.92 -8.42
CA VAL A 437 -19.06 32.09 -8.40
C VAL A 437 -18.83 32.57 -6.96
N SER A 438 -19.87 32.58 -6.13
CA SER A 438 -19.77 32.98 -4.72
C SER A 438 -18.95 31.99 -3.88
N ILE A 439 -19.09 30.69 -4.13
CA ILE A 439 -18.28 29.64 -3.48
C ILE A 439 -16.81 29.82 -3.84
N PHE A 440 -16.48 29.95 -5.13
CA PHE A 440 -15.09 30.14 -5.58
C PHE A 440 -14.47 31.40 -4.97
N LEU A 441 -15.15 32.55 -5.00
CA LEU A 441 -14.62 33.79 -4.42
C LEU A 441 -14.31 33.66 -2.92
N ARG A 442 -15.20 33.01 -2.17
CA ARG A 442 -15.00 32.76 -0.73
C ARG A 442 -13.84 31.80 -0.48
N LYS A 443 -13.74 30.71 -1.25
CA LYS A 443 -12.71 29.68 -1.05
C LYS A 443 -11.32 30.15 -1.50
N LEU A 444 -11.22 30.91 -2.59
CA LEU A 444 -9.95 31.46 -3.07
C LEU A 444 -9.38 32.56 -2.18
N GLU A 445 -10.21 33.23 -1.36
CA GLU A 445 -9.77 34.29 -0.44
C GLU A 445 -8.87 33.77 0.70
N TYR A 446 -9.04 32.50 1.07
CA TYR A 446 -8.30 31.83 2.14
C TYR A 446 -7.38 30.72 1.62
N TYR A 447 -7.19 30.63 0.32
CA TYR A 447 -6.32 29.60 -0.24
C TYR A 447 -4.86 29.93 0.07
N GLU A 448 -4.14 28.95 0.62
CA GLU A 448 -2.73 29.03 0.98
C GLU A 448 -1.91 28.17 0.00
N GLY A 449 -1.32 28.77 -1.04
CA GLY A 449 -0.55 28.03 -2.04
C GLY A 449 -0.51 28.70 -3.40
N ILE A 450 -0.05 27.95 -4.42
CA ILE A 450 0.06 28.45 -5.79
C ILE A 450 -1.07 27.89 -6.64
N LEU A 451 -1.92 28.78 -7.15
CA LEU A 451 -3.06 28.45 -7.99
C LEU A 451 -2.91 29.06 -9.38
N PHE A 452 -2.99 28.22 -10.41
CA PHE A 452 -3.16 28.62 -11.79
C PHE A 452 -4.61 28.43 -12.22
N LEU A 453 -5.20 29.48 -12.78
CA LEU A 453 -6.48 29.46 -13.47
C LEU A 453 -6.22 29.60 -14.96
N THR A 454 -6.77 28.73 -15.80
CA THR A 454 -6.72 28.93 -17.26
C THR A 454 -8.11 29.29 -17.79
N SER A 455 -8.16 30.22 -18.73
CA SER A 455 -9.39 30.57 -19.41
C SER A 455 -9.15 30.88 -20.89
N ASN A 456 -10.11 30.53 -21.73
CA ASN A 456 -10.14 30.97 -23.12
C ASN A 456 -10.91 32.30 -23.31
N ARG A 457 -11.65 32.74 -22.29
CA ARG A 457 -12.59 33.87 -22.34
C ARG A 457 -12.48 34.75 -21.09
N ALA A 458 -11.29 35.28 -20.82
CA ALA A 458 -11.05 36.04 -19.59
C ALA A 458 -11.93 37.30 -19.46
N GLU A 459 -12.38 37.90 -20.57
CA GLU A 459 -13.28 39.05 -20.57
C GLU A 459 -14.65 38.76 -19.94
N ASN A 460 -15.05 37.49 -19.89
CA ASN A 460 -16.35 37.07 -19.36
C ASN A 460 -16.28 36.65 -17.89
N ILE A 461 -15.10 36.64 -17.27
CA ILE A 461 -14.94 36.25 -15.87
C ILE A 461 -15.57 37.31 -14.96
N ASP A 462 -16.20 36.88 -13.88
CA ASP A 462 -16.81 37.78 -12.89
C ASP A 462 -15.76 38.74 -12.29
N GLN A 463 -16.08 40.04 -12.28
CA GLN A 463 -15.17 41.10 -11.78
C GLN A 463 -14.77 40.91 -10.31
N GLY A 464 -15.51 40.11 -9.52
CA GLY A 464 -15.12 39.77 -8.15
C GLY A 464 -13.76 39.07 -8.04
N PHE A 465 -13.25 38.48 -9.12
CA PHE A 465 -11.94 37.83 -9.15
C PHE A 465 -10.77 38.81 -9.33
N ASP A 466 -11.01 40.03 -9.84
CA ASP A 466 -9.96 41.02 -10.10
C ASP A 466 -9.16 41.37 -8.83
N SER A 467 -9.82 41.37 -7.66
CA SER A 467 -9.18 41.65 -6.37
C SER A 467 -8.45 40.46 -5.75
N ARG A 468 -8.56 39.26 -6.33
CA ARG A 468 -7.98 37.99 -5.81
C ARG A 468 -6.86 37.47 -6.72
N ILE A 469 -6.87 37.86 -7.99
CA ILE A 469 -5.82 37.50 -8.96
C ILE A 469 -4.62 38.42 -8.75
N HIS A 470 -3.47 37.81 -8.49
CA HIS A 470 -2.23 38.54 -8.25
C HIS A 470 -1.50 38.85 -9.56
N ILE A 471 -1.54 37.90 -10.50
CA ILE A 471 -0.87 38.01 -11.79
C ILE A 471 -1.85 37.55 -12.87
N SER A 472 -2.12 38.42 -13.84
CA SER A 472 -2.92 38.09 -15.03
C SER A 472 -2.04 38.11 -16.27
N LEU A 473 -2.01 36.99 -16.99
CA LEU A 473 -1.14 36.72 -18.13
C LEU A 473 -1.96 36.43 -19.37
N GLN A 474 -1.90 37.37 -20.31
CA GLN A 474 -2.54 37.25 -21.60
C GLN A 474 -1.57 36.66 -22.63
N TYR A 475 -1.96 35.53 -23.19
CA TYR A 475 -1.29 34.86 -24.30
C TYR A 475 -1.93 35.30 -25.61
N PRO A 476 -1.22 36.08 -26.46
CA PRO A 476 -1.69 36.35 -27.81
C PRO A 476 -1.59 35.09 -28.68
N GLU A 477 -2.12 35.18 -29.89
CA GLU A 477 -1.80 34.18 -30.92
C GLU A 477 -0.29 34.13 -31.18
N LEU A 478 0.20 32.93 -31.52
CA LEU A 478 1.62 32.70 -31.73
C LEU A 478 2.09 33.47 -32.97
N ASP A 479 3.05 34.38 -32.81
CA ASP A 479 3.70 35.04 -33.95
C ASP A 479 4.63 34.07 -34.70
N ALA A 480 5.04 34.43 -35.93
CA ALA A 480 5.91 33.58 -36.75
C ALA A 480 7.23 33.23 -36.02
N VAL A 481 7.75 34.13 -35.19
CA VAL A 481 9.00 33.88 -34.46
C VAL A 481 8.81 32.85 -33.34
N SER A 482 7.71 32.93 -32.60
CA SER A 482 7.35 31.95 -31.58
C SER A 482 7.09 30.59 -32.22
N ARG A 483 6.38 30.55 -33.36
CA ARG A 483 6.17 29.30 -34.12
C ARG A 483 7.49 28.70 -34.61
N ARG A 484 8.41 29.53 -35.14
CA ARG A 484 9.76 29.09 -35.54
C ARG A 484 10.50 28.44 -34.37
N GLN A 485 10.46 29.06 -33.19
CA GLN A 485 11.09 28.52 -31.98
C GLN A 485 10.48 27.17 -31.56
N ILE A 486 9.15 27.07 -31.57
CA ILE A 486 8.42 25.83 -31.23
C ILE A 486 8.77 24.71 -32.22
N TRP A 487 8.77 24.99 -33.53
CA TRP A 487 9.18 24.05 -34.56
C TRP A 487 10.63 23.58 -34.36
N ALA A 488 11.55 24.52 -34.18
CA ALA A 488 12.97 24.21 -33.96
C ALA A 488 13.15 23.32 -32.73
N GLN A 489 12.45 23.62 -31.63
CA GLN A 489 12.53 22.83 -30.39
C GLN A 489 12.04 21.40 -30.58
N PHE A 490 10.89 21.20 -31.25
CA PHE A 490 10.38 19.86 -31.48
C PHE A 490 11.20 19.05 -32.49
N LEU A 491 11.77 19.71 -33.50
CA LEU A 491 12.53 19.06 -34.56
C LEU A 491 14.00 18.80 -34.16
N ARG A 492 14.54 19.52 -33.17
CA ARG A 492 15.95 19.46 -32.73
C ARG A 492 16.52 18.05 -32.54
N ALA A 493 15.70 17.10 -32.09
CA ALA A 493 16.12 15.73 -31.83
C ALA A 493 15.55 14.70 -32.81
N THR A 494 14.68 15.12 -33.75
CA THR A 494 13.84 14.20 -34.53
C THR A 494 14.04 14.30 -36.05
N ALA A 495 14.48 15.44 -36.59
CA ALA A 495 14.77 15.58 -38.01
C ALA A 495 15.84 16.65 -38.29
N ASP A 496 16.66 16.41 -39.31
CA ASP A 496 17.57 17.42 -39.85
C ASP A 496 16.78 18.35 -40.77
N VAL A 497 16.43 19.54 -40.26
CA VAL A 497 15.67 20.56 -40.98
C VAL A 497 16.53 21.80 -41.14
N THR A 498 16.62 22.33 -42.36
CA THR A 498 17.38 23.54 -42.66
C THR A 498 16.69 24.80 -42.10
N GLU A 499 17.46 25.86 -41.87
CA GLU A 499 16.90 27.15 -41.41
C GLU A 499 15.79 27.68 -42.32
N ALA A 500 15.92 27.51 -43.64
CA ALA A 500 14.93 27.92 -44.62
C ALA A 500 13.63 27.09 -44.54
N GLN A 501 13.75 25.79 -44.26
CA GLN A 501 12.60 24.92 -44.03
C GLN A 501 11.88 25.29 -42.72
N LEU A 502 12.62 25.61 -41.65
CA LEU A 502 12.03 26.14 -40.43
C LEU A 502 11.30 27.46 -40.65
N ASP A 503 11.81 28.32 -41.55
CA ASP A 503 11.14 29.59 -41.90
C ASP A 503 9.81 29.30 -42.60
N SER A 504 9.81 28.38 -43.56
CA SER A 504 8.57 27.99 -44.24
C SER A 504 7.51 27.39 -43.29
N LEU A 505 7.93 26.61 -42.29
CA LEU A 505 7.02 26.05 -41.28
C LEU A 505 6.47 27.12 -40.32
N ALA A 506 7.25 28.16 -40.07
CA ALA A 506 6.86 29.27 -39.20
C ALA A 506 5.80 30.20 -39.82
N GLU A 507 5.72 30.25 -41.16
CA GLU A 507 4.69 31.00 -41.88
C GLU A 507 3.29 30.39 -41.68
N LEU A 508 3.19 29.09 -41.42
CA LEU A 508 1.92 28.42 -41.17
C LEU A 508 1.29 28.91 -39.87
N GLU A 509 0.06 29.44 -39.94
CA GLU A 509 -0.71 29.94 -38.80
C GLU A 509 -1.28 28.80 -37.94
N LEU A 510 -0.38 28.04 -37.32
CA LEU A 510 -0.71 26.89 -36.47
C LEU A 510 -0.44 27.21 -35.00
N ASN A 511 -1.34 26.80 -34.12
CA ASN A 511 -1.10 26.79 -32.68
C ASN A 511 -0.18 25.62 -32.27
N GLY A 512 0.36 25.67 -31.04
CA GLY A 512 1.31 24.66 -30.56
C GLY A 512 0.74 23.23 -30.53
N ARG A 513 -0.57 23.08 -30.30
CA ARG A 513 -1.25 21.77 -30.33
C ARG A 513 -1.33 21.23 -31.76
N GLN A 514 -1.64 22.08 -32.73
CA GLN A 514 -1.65 21.72 -34.15
C GLN A 514 -0.26 21.34 -34.64
N ILE A 515 0.77 22.11 -34.29
CA ILE A 515 2.18 21.79 -34.60
C ILE A 515 2.55 20.39 -34.08
N LYS A 516 2.22 20.10 -32.81
CA LYS A 516 2.48 18.78 -32.21
C LYS A 516 1.71 17.65 -32.91
N ASN A 517 0.47 17.90 -33.35
CA ASN A 517 -0.31 16.93 -34.10
C ASN A 517 0.30 16.65 -35.48
N VAL A 518 0.74 17.68 -36.20
CA VAL A 518 1.43 17.54 -37.48
C VAL A 518 2.68 16.67 -37.31
N LEU A 519 3.52 16.98 -36.32
CA LEU A 519 4.73 16.21 -36.02
C LEU A 519 4.44 14.75 -35.70
N LYS A 520 3.40 14.48 -34.91
CA LYS A 520 3.02 13.12 -34.53
C LYS A 520 2.56 12.32 -35.74
N THR A 521 1.71 12.90 -36.59
CA THR A 521 1.23 12.26 -37.82
C THR A 521 2.38 12.02 -38.79
N ALA A 522 3.28 12.99 -38.94
CA ALA A 522 4.46 12.85 -39.80
C ALA A 522 5.42 11.75 -39.29
N HIS A 523 5.61 11.63 -37.98
CA HIS A 523 6.36 10.52 -37.39
C HIS A 523 5.70 9.16 -37.66
N LEU A 524 4.37 9.06 -37.59
CA LEU A 524 3.67 7.82 -37.89
C LEU A 524 3.86 7.41 -39.36
N LEU A 525 3.80 8.38 -40.28
CA LEU A 525 4.05 8.16 -41.71
C LEU A 525 5.49 7.69 -41.96
N ALA A 526 6.48 8.33 -41.34
CA ALA A 526 7.87 7.95 -41.47
C ALA A 526 8.16 6.55 -40.91
N ARG A 527 7.55 6.22 -39.75
CA ARG A 527 7.71 4.92 -39.09
C ARG A 527 7.08 3.79 -39.88
N ASP A 528 5.92 4.00 -40.50
CA ASP A 528 5.28 3.03 -41.39
C ASP A 528 6.19 2.67 -42.59
N GLN A 529 7.01 3.62 -43.03
CA GLN A 529 7.98 3.46 -44.10
C GLN A 529 9.38 3.07 -43.61
N GLU A 530 9.52 2.63 -42.34
CA GLU A 530 10.76 2.20 -41.70
C GLU A 530 11.94 3.19 -41.83
N ARG A 531 11.64 4.49 -41.89
CA ARG A 531 12.65 5.55 -42.05
C ARG A 531 12.52 6.64 -40.99
N ARG A 532 13.56 7.47 -40.89
CA ARG A 532 13.53 8.67 -40.06
C ARG A 532 12.59 9.73 -40.68
N LEU A 533 12.10 10.62 -39.82
CA LEU A 533 11.30 11.78 -40.24
C LEU A 533 12.13 12.65 -41.18
N VAL A 534 11.57 12.97 -42.34
CA VAL A 534 12.12 13.95 -43.28
C VAL A 534 11.14 15.09 -43.50
N PHE A 535 11.63 16.22 -44.00
CA PHE A 535 10.80 17.40 -44.25
C PHE A 535 9.59 17.12 -45.16
N ALA A 536 9.74 16.23 -46.14
CA ALA A 536 8.66 15.83 -47.05
C ALA A 536 7.45 15.21 -46.32
N ASP A 537 7.65 14.58 -45.15
CA ASP A 537 6.55 14.07 -44.33
C ASP A 537 5.72 15.20 -43.74
N LEU A 538 6.41 16.25 -43.24
CA LEU A 538 5.76 17.42 -42.69
C LEU A 538 4.96 18.15 -43.77
N GLU A 539 5.53 18.32 -44.96
CA GLU A 539 4.81 18.89 -46.10
C GLU A 539 3.58 18.08 -46.50
N THR A 540 3.69 16.75 -46.45
CA THR A 540 2.58 15.85 -46.78
C THR A 540 1.45 16.04 -45.78
N VAL A 541 1.75 16.09 -44.48
CA VAL A 541 0.75 16.23 -43.42
C VAL A 541 0.14 17.63 -43.38
N VAL A 542 0.91 18.68 -43.63
CA VAL A 542 0.40 20.06 -43.66
C VAL A 542 -0.56 20.31 -44.82
N LYS A 543 -0.46 19.53 -45.92
CA LYS A 543 -1.34 19.63 -47.08
C LYS A 543 -2.69 18.90 -46.91
N LEU A 544 -2.80 18.02 -45.91
CA LEU A 544 -4.04 17.33 -45.54
C LEU A 544 -4.89 18.22 -44.65
#